data_AF-A0A1V6BBA0-F1
#
_entry.id   AF-A0A1V6BBA0-F1
#
_cell.length_a   1.000
_cell.length_b   1.000
_cell.length_c   1.000
_cell.angle_alpha   90.00
_cell.angle_beta   90.00
_cell.angle_gamma   90.00
#
_symmetry.space_group_name_H-M   'P 1'
#
loop_
_entity.id
_entity.type
_entity.pdbx_description
1 polymer ?
#
loop_
_entity_poly.entity_id
_entity_poly.type
_entity_poly.pdbx_seq_one_letter_code
_entity_poly.pdbx_strand_id
1 'polypeptide(L)'
;MKRILGLFSIIILAAFTAEAQTLKFGHINSDELIQAMPEFDSANVKLEKLQKELMNTLELMSVELNNKSETYNKESKNYTDLVRQTKEQELVDLNRRIQDFQTNAQSQFQNRQIELLQPIYAKVDKALKDLGKENGFVYIFDIAKGGLVFYDETKSTNVMPLARAKLGLK
;
A
#
# COMPACT_ATOMS: atom_id res chain seq x y z
N MET A 1 68.77 44.03 -16.13
CA MET A 1 68.37 42.99 -15.15
C MET A 1 68.07 43.64 -13.80
N LYS A 2 66.83 44.06 -13.59
CA LYS A 2 66.24 44.42 -12.30
C LYS A 2 64.74 44.55 -12.59
N ARG A 3 63.93 43.84 -11.80
CA ARG A 3 62.46 43.94 -11.75
C ARG A 3 61.66 43.07 -12.74
N ILE A 4 62.14 41.85 -12.96
CA ILE A 4 61.30 40.65 -13.18
C ILE A 4 60.64 40.22 -11.82
N LEU A 5 60.45 41.17 -10.90
CA LEU A 5 59.90 40.94 -9.56
C LEU A 5 58.41 41.29 -9.45
N GLY A 6 57.78 41.80 -10.52
CA GLY A 6 56.36 42.18 -10.54
C GLY A 6 55.41 41.09 -11.04
N LEU A 7 55.89 39.87 -11.25
CA LEU A 7 55.11 38.75 -11.80
C LEU A 7 55.05 37.53 -10.86
N PHE A 8 55.53 37.68 -9.62
CA PHE A 8 55.50 36.64 -8.59
C PHE A 8 54.40 36.84 -7.54
N SER A 9 53.48 37.77 -7.76
CA SER A 9 52.37 38.07 -6.82
C SER A 9 51.00 37.56 -7.28
N ILE A 10 50.92 36.77 -8.35
CA ILE A 10 49.65 36.22 -8.88
C ILE A 10 49.48 34.71 -8.61
N ILE A 11 50.46 34.03 -8.01
CA ILE A 11 50.40 32.58 -7.76
C ILE A 11 50.37 32.29 -6.24
N ILE A 12 49.62 33.10 -5.49
CA ILE A 12 49.21 32.71 -4.13
C ILE A 12 47.89 31.96 -4.28
N LEU A 13 48.03 30.65 -4.45
CA LEU A 13 47.33 29.69 -3.60
C LEU A 13 45.80 29.83 -3.50
N ALA A 14 45.13 29.99 -4.64
CA ALA A 14 43.78 29.49 -4.79
C ALA A 14 43.84 27.96 -4.99
N ALA A 15 44.39 27.24 -4.01
CA ALA A 15 44.12 25.82 -3.84
C ALA A 15 42.68 25.71 -3.35
N PHE A 16 41.72 26.02 -4.23
CA PHE A 16 40.38 25.46 -4.12
C PHE A 16 40.58 23.96 -4.26
N THR A 17 40.86 23.29 -3.14
CA THR A 17 40.53 21.88 -3.02
C THR A 17 39.03 21.84 -3.26
N ALA A 18 38.64 21.48 -4.48
CA ALA A 18 37.28 21.12 -4.75
C ALA A 18 36.97 19.97 -3.78
N GLU A 19 36.30 20.28 -2.68
CA GLU A 19 35.66 19.26 -1.87
C GLU A 19 34.65 18.63 -2.81
N ALA A 20 35.02 17.47 -3.36
CA ALA A 20 34.06 16.65 -4.09
C ALA A 20 32.93 16.41 -3.09
N GLN A 21 31.75 16.98 -3.37
CA GLN A 21 30.58 16.74 -2.53
C GLN A 21 30.35 15.24 -2.53
N THR A 22 30.63 14.60 -1.40
CA THR A 22 30.42 13.16 -1.24
C THR A 22 28.92 12.93 -1.36
N LEU A 23 28.51 12.35 -2.49
CA LEU A 23 27.11 12.03 -2.74
C LEU A 23 26.62 11.06 -1.66
N LYS A 24 25.56 11.46 -0.95
CA LYS A 24 24.97 10.64 0.09
C LYS A 24 23.84 9.79 -0.49
N PHE A 25 23.93 8.48 -0.31
CA PHE A 25 22.90 7.55 -0.74
C PHE A 25 22.24 6.91 0.50
N GLY A 26 20.93 6.73 0.44
CA GLY A 26 20.16 6.08 1.47
C GLY A 26 19.48 4.82 0.95
N HIS A 27 19.14 3.91 1.85
CA HIS A 27 18.24 2.79 1.58
C HIS A 27 17.24 2.61 2.71
N ILE A 28 16.07 2.07 2.38
CA ILE A 28 15.02 1.71 3.34
C ILE A 28 14.20 0.53 2.83
N ASN A 29 13.66 -0.27 3.75
CA ASN A 29 12.52 -1.14 3.48
C ASN A 29 11.24 -0.35 3.79
N SER A 30 10.53 0.16 2.78
CA SER A 30 9.34 0.97 3.03
C SER A 30 8.18 0.14 3.59
N ASP A 31 8.06 -1.13 3.22
CA ASP A 31 7.01 -2.03 3.73
C ASP A 31 7.13 -2.22 5.24
N GLU A 32 8.35 -2.40 5.76
CA GLU A 32 8.59 -2.49 7.20
C GLU A 32 8.21 -1.19 7.93
N LEU A 33 8.53 -0.03 7.31
CA LEU A 33 8.16 1.26 7.89
C LEU A 33 6.63 1.44 7.95
N ILE A 34 5.94 1.07 6.88
CA ILE A 34 4.48 1.13 6.77
C ILE A 34 3.83 0.19 7.79
N GLN A 35 4.34 -1.04 7.92
CA GLN A 35 3.84 -2.02 8.89
C GLN A 35 4.03 -1.56 10.34
N ALA A 36 5.04 -0.73 10.62
CA ALA A 36 5.26 -0.17 11.95
C ALA A 36 4.32 1.01 12.30
N MET A 37 3.48 1.48 11.37
CA MET A 37 2.59 2.61 11.60
C MET A 37 1.27 2.17 12.27
N PRO A 38 0.83 2.82 13.36
CA PRO A 38 -0.47 2.53 13.98
C PRO A 38 -1.66 2.66 13.03
N GLU A 39 -1.58 3.55 12.04
CA GLU A 39 -2.60 3.73 11.02
C GLU A 39 -2.74 2.50 10.11
N PHE A 40 -1.66 1.73 9.90
CA PHE A 40 -1.68 0.49 9.14
C PHE A 40 -2.44 -0.60 9.88
N ASP A 41 -2.18 -0.77 11.18
CA ASP A 41 -2.96 -1.69 12.03
C ASP A 41 -4.44 -1.30 12.06
N SER A 42 -4.74 0.00 12.20
CA SER A 42 -6.11 0.51 12.15
C SER A 42 -6.79 0.22 10.81
N ALA A 43 -6.07 0.36 9.69
CA ALA A 43 -6.57 0.02 8.36
C ALA A 43 -6.86 -1.48 8.23
N ASN A 44 -5.95 -2.34 8.70
CA ASN A 44 -6.14 -3.80 8.67
C ASN A 44 -7.36 -4.24 9.46
N VAL A 45 -7.55 -3.72 10.68
CA VAL A 45 -8.75 -4.02 11.50
C VAL A 45 -10.04 -3.64 10.76
N LYS A 46 -10.05 -2.49 10.07
CA LYS A 46 -11.23 -2.06 9.29
C LYS A 46 -11.47 -2.96 8.08
N LEU A 47 -10.41 -3.40 7.39
CA LEU A 47 -10.51 -4.30 6.25
C LEU A 47 -10.97 -5.70 6.66
N GLU A 48 -10.43 -6.25 7.75
CA GLU A 48 -10.87 -7.53 8.31
C GLU A 48 -12.34 -7.50 8.72
N LYS A 49 -12.78 -6.39 9.34
CA LYS A 49 -14.20 -6.22 9.69
C LYS A 49 -15.08 -6.22 8.44
N LEU A 50 -14.73 -5.45 7.42
CA LEU A 50 -15.47 -5.42 6.16
C LEU A 50 -15.49 -6.81 5.49
N GLN A 51 -14.36 -7.51 5.47
CA GLN A 51 -14.29 -8.86 4.91
C GLN A 51 -15.26 -9.80 5.62
N LYS A 52 -15.27 -9.80 6.95
CA LYS A 52 -16.20 -10.62 7.76
C LYS A 52 -17.66 -10.26 7.48
N GLU A 53 -17.99 -8.98 7.39
CA GLU A 53 -19.35 -8.52 7.07
C GLU A 53 -19.82 -9.01 5.69
N LEU A 54 -18.95 -8.90 4.68
CA LEU A 54 -19.23 -9.38 3.32
C LEU A 54 -19.39 -10.90 3.27
N MET A 55 -18.50 -11.65 3.94
CA MET A 55 -18.58 -13.12 4.04
C MET A 55 -19.86 -13.57 4.74
N ASN A 56 -20.21 -12.97 5.87
CA ASN A 56 -21.44 -13.30 6.60
C ASN A 56 -22.68 -13.03 5.76
N THR A 57 -22.70 -11.94 5.00
CA THR A 57 -23.83 -11.60 4.13
C THR A 57 -23.98 -12.62 3.00
N LEU A 58 -22.86 -13.00 2.37
CA LEU A 58 -22.86 -14.03 1.32
C LEU A 58 -23.33 -15.39 1.84
N GLU A 59 -22.91 -15.76 3.05
CA GLU A 59 -23.32 -17.01 3.70
C GLU A 59 -24.84 -17.02 3.95
N LEU A 60 -25.40 -15.92 4.47
CA LEU A 60 -26.85 -15.80 4.69
C LEU A 60 -27.65 -15.95 3.39
N MET A 61 -27.20 -15.33 2.29
CA MET A 61 -27.84 -15.48 0.99
C MET A 61 -27.74 -16.92 0.46
N SER A 62 -26.61 -17.58 0.69
CA SER A 62 -26.39 -18.97 0.28
C SER A 62 -27.27 -19.94 1.06
N VAL A 63 -27.39 -19.75 2.38
CA VAL A 63 -28.32 -20.51 3.22
C VAL A 63 -29.77 -20.28 2.80
N GLU A 64 -30.15 -19.05 2.49
CA GLU A 64 -31.48 -18.73 1.97
C GLU A 64 -31.78 -19.49 0.68
N LEU A 65 -30.84 -19.48 -0.28
CA LEU A 65 -30.97 -20.19 -1.55
C LEU A 65 -31.10 -21.70 -1.36
N ASN A 66 -30.25 -22.29 -0.51
CA ASN A 66 -30.26 -23.72 -0.23
C ASN A 66 -31.59 -24.15 0.38
N ASN A 67 -32.08 -23.41 1.38
CA ASN A 67 -33.36 -23.70 2.04
C ASN A 67 -34.54 -23.60 1.06
N LYS A 68 -34.60 -22.52 0.25
CA LYS A 68 -35.67 -22.36 -0.75
C LYS A 68 -35.62 -23.46 -1.82
N SER A 69 -34.42 -23.83 -2.25
CA SER A 69 -34.21 -24.91 -3.24
C SER A 69 -34.67 -26.26 -2.68
N GLU A 70 -34.33 -26.56 -1.42
CA GLU A 70 -34.76 -27.78 -0.76
C GLU A 70 -36.27 -27.86 -0.59
N THR A 71 -36.91 -26.77 -0.14
CA THR A 71 -38.38 -26.67 -0.05
C THR A 71 -39.02 -26.87 -1.42
N TYR A 72 -38.53 -26.19 -2.45
CA TYR A 72 -39.03 -26.34 -3.81
C TYR A 72 -38.95 -27.79 -4.30
N ASN A 73 -37.81 -28.46 -4.09
CA ASN A 73 -37.63 -29.85 -4.50
C ASN A 73 -38.60 -30.82 -3.79
N LYS A 74 -38.91 -30.57 -2.52
CA LYS A 74 -39.86 -31.39 -1.74
C LYS A 74 -41.32 -31.17 -2.14
N GLU A 75 -41.69 -29.93 -2.42
CA GLU A 75 -43.10 -29.53 -2.52
C GLU A 75 -43.58 -29.23 -3.95
N SER A 76 -42.68 -29.07 -4.93
CA SER A 76 -43.00 -28.62 -6.30
C SER A 76 -44.14 -29.39 -6.98
N LYS A 77 -44.28 -30.69 -6.69
CA LYS A 77 -45.36 -31.54 -7.23
C LYS A 77 -46.75 -31.20 -6.70
N ASN A 78 -46.82 -30.51 -5.56
CA ASN A 78 -48.07 -30.11 -4.90
C ASN A 78 -48.47 -28.67 -5.26
N TYR A 79 -47.63 -27.93 -5.98
CA TYR A 79 -47.90 -26.56 -6.37
C TYR A 79 -48.75 -26.48 -7.64
N THR A 80 -49.58 -25.45 -7.73
CA THR A 80 -50.17 -25.05 -9.02
C THR A 80 -49.06 -24.55 -9.96
N ASP A 81 -49.32 -24.56 -11.26
CA ASP A 81 -48.34 -24.11 -12.25
C ASP A 81 -47.84 -22.68 -11.99
N LEU A 82 -48.76 -21.77 -11.62
CA LEU A 82 -48.42 -20.38 -11.30
C LEU A 82 -47.50 -20.27 -10.08
N VAL A 83 -47.80 -21.04 -9.01
CA VAL A 83 -46.96 -21.04 -7.79
C VAL A 83 -45.59 -21.63 -8.10
N ARG A 84 -45.54 -22.73 -8.86
CA ARG A 84 -44.30 -23.37 -9.29
C ARG A 84 -43.41 -22.39 -10.06
N GLN A 85 -43.94 -21.74 -11.09
CA GLN A 85 -43.21 -20.77 -11.90
C GLN A 85 -42.69 -19.59 -11.06
N THR A 86 -43.51 -19.10 -10.12
CA THR A 86 -43.10 -18.01 -9.21
C THR A 86 -41.92 -18.42 -8.32
N LYS A 87 -41.92 -19.66 -7.80
CA LYS A 87 -40.82 -20.18 -6.98
C LYS A 87 -39.56 -20.45 -7.80
N GLU A 88 -39.68 -20.94 -9.02
CA GLU A 88 -38.53 -21.09 -9.93
C GLU A 88 -37.87 -19.74 -10.21
N GLN A 89 -38.69 -18.71 -10.47
CA GLN A 89 -38.19 -17.35 -10.70
C GLN A 89 -37.51 -16.79 -9.45
N GLU A 90 -38.07 -17.01 -8.26
CA GLU A 90 -37.45 -16.60 -6.98
C GLU A 90 -36.05 -17.21 -6.79
N LEU A 91 -35.86 -18.49 -7.13
CA LEU A 91 -34.56 -19.16 -7.06
C LEU A 91 -33.55 -18.59 -8.08
N VAL A 92 -34.01 -18.32 -9.31
CA VAL A 92 -33.18 -17.69 -10.36
C VAL A 92 -32.74 -16.29 -9.93
N ASP A 93 -33.65 -15.49 -9.38
CA ASP A 93 -33.35 -14.12 -8.94
C ASP A 93 -32.43 -14.10 -7.72
N LEU A 94 -32.59 -15.03 -6.78
CA LEU A 94 -31.69 -15.15 -5.63
C LEU A 94 -30.28 -15.56 -6.07
N ASN A 95 -30.15 -16.50 -7.01
CA ASN A 95 -28.86 -16.85 -7.62
C ASN A 95 -28.19 -15.65 -8.29
N ARG A 96 -28.94 -14.85 -9.07
CA ARG A 96 -28.42 -13.64 -9.69
C ARG A 96 -27.93 -12.64 -8.63
N ARG A 97 -28.73 -12.41 -7.59
CA ARG A 97 -28.36 -11.51 -6.48
C ARG A 97 -27.07 -11.95 -5.78
N ILE A 98 -26.85 -13.25 -5.61
CA ILE A 98 -25.60 -13.78 -5.04
C ILE A 98 -24.40 -13.45 -5.93
N GLN A 99 -24.51 -13.66 -7.24
CA GLN A 99 -23.44 -13.35 -8.19
C GLN A 99 -23.12 -11.85 -8.23
N ASP A 100 -24.16 -11.01 -8.25
CA ASP A 100 -24.02 -9.56 -8.20
C ASP A 100 -23.37 -9.12 -6.88
N PHE A 101 -23.80 -9.72 -5.76
CA PHE A 101 -23.21 -9.44 -4.45
C PHE A 101 -21.71 -9.77 -4.42
N GLN A 102 -21.31 -10.94 -4.92
CA GLN A 102 -19.89 -11.34 -4.97
C GLN A 102 -19.03 -10.33 -5.77
N THR A 103 -19.52 -9.92 -6.94
CA THR A 103 -18.83 -8.94 -7.79
C THR A 103 -18.70 -7.58 -7.09
N ASN A 104 -19.80 -7.11 -6.50
CA ASN A 104 -19.82 -5.82 -5.80
C ASN A 104 -18.99 -5.85 -4.51
N ALA A 105 -19.03 -6.95 -3.74
CA ALA A 105 -18.24 -7.16 -2.54
C ALA A 105 -16.74 -7.08 -2.85
N GLN A 106 -16.29 -7.72 -3.93
CA GLN A 106 -14.89 -7.65 -4.36
C GLN A 106 -14.45 -6.23 -4.72
N SER A 107 -15.28 -5.50 -5.47
CA SER A 107 -15.03 -4.10 -5.83
C SER A 107 -15.01 -3.20 -4.59
N GLN A 108 -15.99 -3.35 -3.69
CA GLN A 108 -16.08 -2.59 -2.45
C GLN A 108 -14.86 -2.82 -1.57
N PHE A 109 -14.40 -4.07 -1.43
CA PHE A 109 -13.21 -4.40 -0.65
C PHE A 109 -11.95 -3.73 -1.23
N GLN A 110 -11.74 -3.81 -2.55
CA GLN A 110 -10.61 -3.16 -3.23
C GLN A 110 -10.63 -1.64 -3.06
N ASN A 111 -11.79 -1.01 -3.27
CA ASN A 111 -11.95 0.43 -3.09
C ASN A 111 -11.65 0.84 -1.65
N ARG A 112 -12.13 0.07 -0.66
CA ARG A 112 -11.87 0.34 0.75
C ARG A 112 -10.40 0.17 1.10
N GLN A 113 -9.72 -0.82 0.53
CA GLN A 113 -8.28 -1.01 0.71
C GLN A 113 -7.50 0.19 0.17
N ILE A 114 -7.83 0.67 -1.03
CA ILE A 114 -7.21 1.87 -1.60
C ILE A 114 -7.46 3.09 -0.69
N GLU A 115 -8.71 3.33 -0.29
CA GLU A 115 -9.08 4.47 0.57
C GLU A 115 -8.29 4.50 1.89
N LEU A 116 -8.09 3.33 2.51
CA LEU A 116 -7.42 3.23 3.80
C LEU A 116 -5.89 3.25 3.68
N LEU A 117 -5.31 2.63 2.65
CA LEU A 117 -3.85 2.47 2.54
C LEU A 117 -3.17 3.60 1.78
N GLN A 118 -3.81 4.23 0.79
CA GLN A 118 -3.24 5.36 0.05
C GLN A 118 -2.74 6.51 0.94
N PRO A 119 -3.48 7.00 1.95
CA PRO A 119 -2.97 8.06 2.82
C PRO A 119 -1.75 7.64 3.63
N ILE A 120 -1.63 6.36 3.98
CA ILE A 120 -0.46 5.80 4.69
C ILE A 120 0.76 5.84 3.78
N TYR A 121 0.62 5.35 2.54
CA TYR A 121 1.67 5.43 1.53
C TYR A 121 2.10 6.88 1.25
N ALA A 122 1.14 7.80 1.12
CA ALA A 122 1.44 9.22 0.92
C ALA A 122 2.20 9.84 2.11
N LYS A 123 1.86 9.45 3.34
CA LYS A 123 2.55 9.91 4.55
C LYS A 123 4.01 9.43 4.59
N VAL A 124 4.26 8.17 4.23
CA VAL A 124 5.61 7.60 4.13
C VAL A 124 6.41 8.24 3.01
N ASP A 125 5.83 8.38 1.81
CA ASP A 125 6.47 9.04 0.68
C ASP A 125 6.89 10.47 1.02
N LYS A 126 5.99 11.24 1.67
CA LYS A 126 6.30 12.58 2.14
C LYS A 126 7.46 12.57 3.15
N ALA A 127 7.42 11.69 4.14
CA ALA A 127 8.47 11.60 5.16
C ALA A 127 9.84 11.28 4.54
N LEU A 128 9.89 10.35 3.58
CA LEU A 128 11.13 9.98 2.88
C LEU A 128 11.66 11.12 2.01
N LYS A 129 10.79 11.83 1.27
CA LYS A 129 11.17 13.02 0.48
C LYS A 129 11.73 14.13 1.35
N ASP A 130 11.10 14.38 2.49
CA ASP A 130 11.55 15.40 3.44
C ASP A 130 12.89 15.00 4.07
N LEU A 131 13.08 13.72 4.45
CA LEU A 131 14.39 13.21 4.92
C LEU A 131 15.48 13.38 3.89
N GLY A 132 15.18 13.06 2.62
CA GLY A 132 16.11 13.19 1.52
C GLY A 132 16.67 14.61 1.43
N LYS A 133 15.77 15.61 1.45
CA LYS A 133 16.12 17.03 1.41
C LYS A 133 16.88 17.49 2.67
N GLU A 134 16.39 17.15 3.85
CA GLU A 134 16.96 17.59 5.14
C GLU A 134 18.36 17.02 5.38
N ASN A 135 18.65 15.83 4.88
CA ASN A 135 19.90 15.11 5.13
C ASN A 135 20.85 15.07 3.92
N GLY A 136 20.51 15.77 2.84
CA GLY A 136 21.34 15.86 1.63
C GLY A 136 21.50 14.54 0.87
N PHE A 137 20.50 13.65 0.93
CA PHE A 137 20.53 12.41 0.14
C PHE A 137 20.22 12.71 -1.33
N VAL A 138 21.06 12.18 -2.21
CA VAL A 138 20.87 12.27 -3.66
C VAL A 138 19.81 11.26 -4.11
N TYR A 139 19.82 10.07 -3.52
CA TYR A 139 18.77 9.06 -3.68
C TYR A 139 18.53 8.33 -2.36
N ILE A 140 17.28 7.92 -2.15
CA ILE A 140 16.88 6.92 -1.16
C ILE A 140 16.26 5.77 -1.94
N PHE A 141 16.89 4.60 -1.89
CA PHE A 141 16.41 3.39 -2.55
C PHE A 141 15.48 2.60 -1.64
N ASP A 142 14.35 2.18 -2.19
CA ASP A 142 13.42 1.29 -1.52
C ASP A 142 13.76 -0.16 -1.88
N ILE A 143 14.28 -0.91 -0.92
CA ILE A 143 14.70 -2.30 -1.15
C ILE A 143 13.51 -3.25 -1.22
N ALA A 144 12.31 -2.82 -0.80
CA ALA A 144 11.10 -3.63 -0.86
C ALA A 144 10.51 -3.71 -2.28
N LYS A 145 10.73 -2.68 -3.11
CA LYS A 145 10.13 -2.58 -4.46
C LYS A 145 10.84 -3.38 -5.55
N GLY A 146 11.87 -4.14 -5.18
CA GLY A 146 12.67 -4.94 -6.10
C GLY A 146 13.57 -4.10 -7.01
N GLY A 147 14.37 -4.77 -7.83
CA GLY A 147 15.28 -4.14 -8.80
C GLY A 147 16.67 -3.76 -8.25
N LEU A 148 16.85 -3.72 -6.93
CA LEU A 148 18.16 -3.57 -6.31
C LEU A 148 18.76 -4.95 -5.98
N VAL A 149 19.75 -5.37 -6.75
CA VAL A 149 20.42 -6.68 -6.57
C VAL A 149 21.49 -6.61 -5.47
N PHE A 150 22.12 -5.45 -5.30
CA PHE A 150 23.19 -5.23 -4.34
C PHE A 150 23.23 -3.76 -3.93
N TYR A 151 23.56 -3.52 -2.67
CA TYR A 151 24.01 -2.23 -2.18
C TYR A 151 25.11 -2.44 -1.14
N ASP A 152 26.05 -1.50 -1.09
CA ASP A 152 27.13 -1.52 -0.11
C ASP A 152 26.64 -0.85 1.18
N GLU A 153 26.41 -1.65 2.23
CA GLU A 153 25.94 -1.17 3.55
C GLU A 153 26.88 -0.13 4.18
N THR A 154 28.16 -0.12 3.80
CA THR A 154 29.13 0.85 4.32
C THR A 154 29.04 2.20 3.62
N LYS A 155 28.45 2.26 2.42
CA LYS A 155 28.32 3.47 1.61
C LYS A 155 26.88 3.98 1.51
N SER A 156 25.90 3.09 1.62
CA SER A 156 24.48 3.42 1.63
C SER A 156 23.99 3.51 3.06
N THR A 157 23.45 4.67 3.45
CA THR A 157 22.95 4.88 4.81
C THR A 157 21.57 4.22 4.97
N ASN A 158 21.39 3.38 5.98
CA ASN A 158 20.05 2.92 6.35
C ASN A 158 19.26 4.10 6.93
N VAL A 159 18.21 4.55 6.23
CA VAL A 159 17.40 5.70 6.68
C VAL A 159 16.22 5.30 7.56
N MET A 160 16.02 4.00 7.83
CA MET A 160 14.93 3.51 8.68
C MET A 160 14.86 4.22 10.05
N PRO A 161 15.95 4.36 10.84
CA PRO A 161 15.87 5.04 12.14
C PRO A 161 15.41 6.50 12.02
N LEU A 162 15.87 7.20 10.98
CA LEU A 162 15.49 8.59 10.71
C LEU A 162 14.01 8.68 10.29
N ALA A 163 13.55 7.72 9.50
CA ALA A 163 12.16 7.64 9.05
C ALA A 163 11.19 7.34 10.19
N ARG A 164 11.54 6.40 11.07
CA ARG A 164 10.78 6.11 12.30
C ARG A 164 10.68 7.37 13.17
N ALA A 165 11.80 8.02 13.44
CA ALA A 165 11.82 9.25 14.24
C ALA A 165 10.93 10.36 13.62
N LYS A 166 11.02 10.56 12.30
CA LYS A 166 10.22 11.58 11.59
C LYS A 166 8.73 11.30 11.61
N LEU A 167 8.34 10.02 11.62
CA LEU A 167 6.94 9.58 11.71
C LEU A 167 6.45 9.42 13.16
N GLY A 168 7.30 9.65 14.16
CA GLY A 168 6.96 9.49 15.57
C GLY A 168 6.81 8.03 16.01
N LEU A 169 7.44 7.10 15.28
CA LEU A 169 7.44 5.68 15.59
C LEU A 169 8.57 5.38 16.58
N LYS A 170 8.27 4.59 17.62
CA LYS A 170 9.25 4.15 18.62
C LYS A 170 10.21 3.12 18.08
#